data_AF-A0AAD8EDJ8-F1
#
_entry.id   AF-A0AAD8EDJ8-F1
#
_cell.length_a   1.000
_cell.length_b   1.000
_cell.length_c   1.000
_cell.angle_alpha   90.00
_cell.angle_beta   90.00
_cell.angle_gamma   90.00
#
_symmetry.space_group_name_H-M   'P 1'
#
loop_
_entity.id
_entity.type
_entity.pdbx_description
1 polymer ?
#
loop_
_entity_poly.entity_id
_entity_poly.type
_entity_poly.pdbx_seq_one_letter_code
_entity_poly.pdbx_strand_id
1 'polypeptide(L)'
;RAILSNQDVLPSTPVSHLLVDDFWGTPLSHSGSHGSYRPLCVLTFRLNYMMGGFKAWGYHLVNILLHCLATSLVVRLGRLLFPSHVPVAVTGLLFAAHPIHTEAVAGVVGRADVAACIFYLLSFQCYMAHVRHRDKLNRHWRTCTTVSCAQTCYRCLASRNDLRHSRSHGHWCEEDISKWKNSSYNEVNAGKCFCKKSGQCPKHNSFESVVNSKGIGGFSRGRQWLCLCGCVLFASCAILSKETGITVLVLCAGYDILTHLGKKRIGLVDLFTK
;
A
#
# COMPACT_ATOMS: atom_id res chain seq x y z
N ARG A 1 9.33 -35.86 9.69
CA ARG A 1 9.94 -35.90 8.34
C ARG A 1 10.52 -34.54 7.96
N ALA A 2 9.73 -33.47 7.74
CA ALA A 2 10.21 -32.15 7.28
C ALA A 2 11.39 -31.51 8.05
N ILE A 3 11.64 -31.91 9.30
CA ILE A 3 12.75 -31.41 10.12
C ILE A 3 13.79 -32.51 10.34
N LEU A 4 13.39 -33.62 10.99
CA LEU A 4 14.33 -34.68 11.37
C LEU A 4 15.00 -35.41 10.20
N SER A 5 14.35 -35.49 9.04
CA SER A 5 14.91 -36.16 7.86
C SER A 5 15.38 -35.19 6.78
N ASN A 6 15.31 -33.88 7.03
CA ASN A 6 15.69 -32.87 6.06
C ASN A 6 17.12 -32.41 6.36
N GLN A 7 18.05 -32.67 5.44
CA GLN A 7 19.47 -32.32 5.57
C GLN A 7 19.69 -30.80 5.49
N ASP A 8 18.79 -30.05 4.87
CA ASP A 8 18.92 -28.60 4.70
C ASP A 8 18.73 -27.82 6.00
N VAL A 9 18.13 -28.45 7.01
CA VAL A 9 17.99 -27.92 8.36
C VAL A 9 19.32 -27.92 9.12
N LEU A 10 20.25 -28.79 8.73
CA LEU A 10 21.55 -28.89 9.38
C LEU A 10 22.49 -27.79 8.89
N PRO A 11 23.38 -27.28 9.76
CA PRO A 11 24.37 -26.27 9.37
C PRO A 11 25.46 -26.81 8.43
N SER A 12 25.61 -28.15 8.35
CA SER A 12 26.60 -28.84 7.51
C SER A 12 26.30 -28.72 6.01
N THR A 13 25.03 -28.59 5.62
CA THR A 13 24.65 -28.37 4.22
C THR A 13 24.77 -26.89 3.87
N PRO A 14 25.23 -26.50 2.67
CA PRO A 14 25.32 -25.09 2.31
C PRO A 14 23.92 -24.47 2.11
N VAL A 15 23.77 -23.18 2.44
CA VAL A 15 22.48 -22.46 2.38
C VAL A 15 21.91 -22.39 0.96
N SER A 16 22.74 -22.52 -0.07
CA SER A 16 22.31 -22.55 -1.48
C SER A 16 21.36 -23.71 -1.79
N HIS A 17 21.45 -24.83 -1.06
CA HIS A 17 20.53 -25.96 -1.23
C HIS A 17 19.09 -25.59 -0.97
N LEU A 18 18.82 -24.63 -0.08
CA LEU A 18 17.46 -24.14 0.17
C LEU A 18 16.78 -23.61 -1.10
N LEU A 19 17.54 -23.17 -2.10
CA LEU A 19 17.02 -22.64 -3.37
C LEU A 19 16.81 -23.72 -4.44
N VAL A 20 17.36 -24.91 -4.24
CA VAL A 20 17.36 -26.01 -5.22
C VAL A 20 16.52 -27.21 -4.73
N ASP A 21 16.42 -27.36 -3.42
CA ASP A 21 15.70 -28.44 -2.77
C ASP A 21 14.27 -27.98 -2.39
N ASP A 22 13.36 -28.95 -2.35
CA ASP A 22 12.00 -28.73 -1.91
C ASP A 22 11.90 -28.65 -0.38
N PHE A 23 10.70 -28.35 0.11
CA PHE A 23 10.41 -28.23 1.54
C PHE A 23 10.83 -29.45 2.39
N TRP A 24 10.96 -30.62 1.78
CA TRP A 24 11.30 -31.87 2.46
C TRP A 24 12.78 -32.24 2.36
N GLY A 25 13.58 -31.45 1.63
CA GLY A 25 15.00 -31.68 1.40
C GLY A 25 15.30 -32.60 0.20
N THR A 26 14.38 -32.65 -0.77
CA THR A 26 14.59 -33.39 -2.04
C THR A 26 14.81 -32.38 -3.18
N PRO A 27 15.82 -32.57 -4.05
CA PRO A 27 16.04 -31.68 -5.19
C PRO A 27 14.80 -31.50 -6.06
N LEU A 28 14.46 -30.25 -6.40
CA LEU A 28 13.28 -29.91 -7.22
C LEU A 28 13.28 -30.59 -8.60
N SER A 29 14.46 -30.90 -9.14
CA SER A 29 14.62 -31.59 -10.43
C SER A 29 14.37 -33.10 -10.35
N HIS A 30 14.26 -33.67 -9.14
CA HIS A 30 14.08 -35.09 -8.96
C HIS A 30 12.60 -35.48 -9.10
N SER A 31 12.31 -36.57 -9.81
CA SER A 31 10.93 -37.03 -10.07
C SER A 31 10.15 -37.41 -8.81
N GLY A 32 10.85 -37.72 -7.70
CA GLY A 32 10.25 -37.98 -6.39
C GLY A 32 10.03 -36.73 -5.51
N SER A 33 10.34 -35.53 -6.02
CA SER A 33 10.09 -34.29 -5.29
C SER A 33 8.59 -34.00 -5.16
N HIS A 34 8.19 -33.45 -4.02
CA HIS A 34 6.84 -32.95 -3.83
C HIS A 34 6.59 -31.60 -4.54
N GLY A 35 7.60 -31.01 -5.20
CA GLY A 35 7.51 -29.71 -5.90
C GLY A 35 7.23 -28.53 -4.97
N SER A 36 7.32 -28.72 -3.66
CA SER A 36 6.94 -27.74 -2.65
C SER A 36 8.06 -26.75 -2.39
N TYR A 37 8.17 -25.67 -3.17
CA TYR A 37 9.23 -24.69 -2.99
C TYR A 37 8.94 -23.70 -1.86
N ARG A 38 9.63 -23.85 -0.71
CA ARG A 38 9.41 -23.03 0.51
C ARG A 38 10.72 -22.70 1.26
N PRO A 39 11.68 -22.03 0.60
CA PRO A 39 13.02 -21.81 1.14
C PRO A 39 13.04 -21.05 2.46
N LEU A 40 12.16 -20.06 2.63
CA LEU A 40 12.12 -19.25 3.84
C LEU A 40 11.68 -20.07 5.06
N CYS A 41 10.72 -20.98 4.89
CA CYS A 41 10.28 -21.81 6.00
C CYS A 41 11.40 -22.75 6.47
N VAL A 42 12.08 -23.42 5.54
CA VAL A 42 13.22 -24.31 5.85
C VAL A 42 14.36 -23.52 6.49
N LEU A 43 14.64 -22.30 6.02
CA LEU A 43 15.61 -21.39 6.65
C LEU A 43 15.26 -21.11 8.12
N THR A 44 13.98 -20.86 8.45
CA THR A 44 13.61 -20.67 9.86
C THR A 44 13.78 -21.93 10.72
N PHE A 45 13.62 -23.13 10.14
CA PHE A 45 13.90 -24.38 10.86
C PHE A 45 15.39 -24.56 11.10
N ARG A 46 16.23 -24.22 10.12
CA ARG A 46 17.69 -24.22 10.26
C ARG A 46 18.16 -23.25 11.33
N LEU A 47 17.63 -22.02 11.34
CA LEU A 47 17.94 -21.03 12.38
C LEU A 47 17.51 -21.51 13.78
N ASN A 48 16.33 -22.15 13.89
CA ASN A 48 15.88 -22.73 15.16
C ASN A 48 16.80 -23.87 15.62
N TYR A 49 17.21 -24.74 14.70
CA TYR A 49 18.16 -25.80 14.97
C TYR A 49 19.51 -25.26 15.48
N MET A 50 20.03 -24.18 14.89
CA MET A 50 21.27 -23.55 15.34
C MET A 50 21.19 -23.02 16.78
N MET A 51 20.01 -22.59 17.23
CA MET A 51 19.81 -22.07 18.59
C MET A 51 19.58 -23.16 19.63
N GLY A 52 18.86 -24.23 19.28
CA GLY A 52 18.33 -25.19 20.27
C GLY A 52 18.38 -26.66 19.88
N GLY A 53 18.99 -27.00 18.73
CA GLY A 53 19.00 -28.35 18.17
C GLY A 53 17.60 -28.84 17.82
N PHE A 54 17.39 -30.17 17.88
CA PHE A 54 16.09 -30.81 17.57
C PHE A 54 15.09 -30.81 18.73
N LYS A 55 15.28 -29.97 19.76
CA LYS A 55 14.39 -29.94 20.93
C LYS A 55 13.01 -29.39 20.54
N ALA A 56 11.99 -30.23 20.57
CA ALA A 56 10.64 -29.92 20.09
C ALA A 56 10.05 -28.63 20.71
N TRP A 57 10.27 -28.39 22.00
CA TRP A 57 9.72 -27.22 22.70
C TRP A 57 10.12 -25.89 22.04
N GLY A 58 11.35 -25.75 21.53
CA GLY A 58 11.83 -24.52 20.89
C GLY A 58 11.13 -24.24 19.56
N TYR A 59 10.71 -25.30 18.86
CA TYR A 59 9.95 -25.17 17.62
C TYR A 59 8.51 -24.72 17.87
N HIS A 60 7.85 -25.29 18.88
CA HIS A 60 6.51 -24.87 19.29
C HIS A 60 6.50 -23.45 19.85
N LEU A 61 7.51 -23.07 20.66
CA LEU A 61 7.63 -21.72 21.17
C LEU A 61 7.66 -20.69 20.03
N VAL A 62 8.50 -20.92 19.01
CA VAL A 62 8.57 -20.03 17.84
C VAL A 62 7.22 -19.94 17.13
N ASN A 63 6.50 -21.05 16.96
CA ASN A 63 5.17 -21.02 16.33
C ASN A 63 4.15 -20.21 17.15
N ILE A 64 4.17 -20.34 18.48
CA ILE A 64 3.32 -19.54 19.38
C ILE A 64 3.66 -18.05 19.25
N LEU A 65 4.95 -17.69 19.26
CA LEU A 65 5.38 -16.30 19.10
C LEU A 65 4.95 -15.71 17.75
N LEU A 66 5.06 -16.51 16.67
CA LEU A 66 4.56 -16.12 15.35
C LEU A 66 3.04 -15.94 15.36
N HIS A 67 2.28 -16.81 16.02
CA HIS A 67 0.83 -16.66 16.16
C HIS A 67 0.43 -15.41 16.96
N CYS A 68 1.16 -15.09 18.03
CA CYS A 68 0.99 -13.84 18.77
C CYS A 68 1.24 -12.62 17.88
N LEU A 69 2.29 -12.66 17.05
CA LEU A 69 2.58 -11.62 16.08
C LEU A 69 1.46 -11.48 15.04
N ALA A 70 0.98 -12.59 14.46
CA ALA A 70 -0.13 -12.60 13.51
C ALA A 70 -1.40 -11.99 14.14
N THR A 71 -1.76 -12.42 15.35
CA THR A 71 -2.87 -11.87 16.14
C THR A 71 -2.71 -10.36 16.34
N SER A 72 -1.52 -9.88 16.70
CA SER A 72 -1.26 -8.45 16.89
C SER A 72 -1.46 -7.63 15.61
N LEU A 73 -1.09 -8.21 14.45
CA LEU A 73 -1.30 -7.58 13.14
C LEU A 73 -2.77 -7.54 12.75
N VAL A 74 -3.53 -8.59 13.06
CA VAL A 74 -4.99 -8.62 12.89
C VAL A 74 -5.66 -7.56 13.76
N VAL A 75 -5.28 -7.44 15.04
CA VAL A 75 -5.78 -6.39 15.94
C VAL A 75 -5.45 -4.99 15.40
N ARG A 76 -4.22 -4.79 14.92
CA ARG A 76 -3.82 -3.52 14.28
C ARG A 76 -4.66 -3.22 13.05
N LEU A 77 -4.99 -4.23 12.24
CA LEU A 77 -5.87 -4.06 11.09
C LEU A 77 -7.31 -3.74 11.54
N GLY A 78 -7.81 -4.42 12.58
CA GLY A 78 -9.11 -4.14 13.18
C GLY A 78 -9.26 -2.69 13.62
N ARG A 79 -8.21 -2.10 14.23
CA ARG A 79 -8.20 -0.66 14.61
C ARG A 79 -8.30 0.29 13.41
N LEU A 80 -7.99 -0.16 12.20
CA LEU A 80 -8.12 0.63 10.98
C LEU A 80 -9.52 0.53 10.35
N LEU A 81 -10.28 -0.51 10.69
CA LEU A 81 -11.58 -0.83 10.10
C LEU A 81 -12.73 -0.43 11.02
N PHE A 82 -12.57 -0.61 12.33
CA PHE A 82 -13.61 -0.35 13.31
C PHE A 82 -13.35 0.96 14.08
N PRO A 83 -14.40 1.77 14.34
CA PRO A 83 -14.27 3.02 15.08
C PRO A 83 -14.16 2.81 16.61
N SER A 84 -14.58 1.67 17.14
CA SER A 84 -14.64 1.39 18.59
C SER A 84 -13.72 0.24 19.02
N HIS A 85 -13.35 0.21 20.30
CA HIS A 85 -12.38 -0.78 20.83
C HIS A 85 -12.96 -2.19 21.03
N VAL A 86 -14.26 -2.31 21.28
CA VAL A 86 -14.94 -3.60 21.52
C VAL A 86 -14.83 -4.55 20.31
N PRO A 87 -15.26 -4.18 19.08
CA PRO A 87 -15.15 -5.07 17.92
C PRO A 87 -13.71 -5.43 17.57
N VAL A 88 -12.76 -4.53 17.84
CA VAL A 88 -11.32 -4.80 17.67
C VAL A 88 -10.84 -5.88 18.65
N ALA A 89 -11.21 -5.76 19.92
CA ALA A 89 -10.87 -6.74 20.94
C ALA A 89 -11.50 -8.11 20.63
N VAL A 90 -12.78 -8.13 20.25
CA VAL A 90 -13.50 -9.35 19.84
C VAL A 90 -12.83 -10.00 18.64
N THR A 91 -12.47 -9.24 17.61
CA THR A 91 -11.77 -9.77 16.42
C THR A 91 -10.42 -10.39 16.81
N GLY A 92 -9.65 -9.72 17.66
CA GLY A 92 -8.37 -10.23 18.15
C GLY A 92 -8.51 -11.52 18.96
N LEU A 93 -9.46 -11.56 19.89
CA LEU A 93 -9.71 -12.73 20.74
C LEU A 93 -10.22 -13.92 19.92
N LEU A 94 -11.16 -13.67 19.00
CA LEU A 94 -11.67 -14.69 18.09
C LEU A 94 -10.53 -15.26 17.25
N PHE A 95 -9.69 -14.42 16.63
CA PHE A 95 -8.55 -14.90 15.84
C PHE A 95 -7.53 -15.65 16.70
N ALA A 96 -7.22 -15.16 17.90
CA ALA A 96 -6.23 -15.80 18.78
C ALA A 96 -6.66 -17.20 19.21
N ALA A 97 -7.94 -17.38 19.55
CA ALA A 97 -8.49 -18.60 20.13
C ALA A 97 -9.24 -19.49 19.13
N HIS A 98 -9.29 -19.13 17.85
CA HIS A 98 -10.06 -19.88 16.87
C HIS A 98 -9.49 -21.30 16.68
N PRO A 99 -10.29 -22.37 16.83
CA PRO A 99 -9.81 -23.75 16.73
C PRO A 99 -9.24 -24.10 15.34
N ILE A 100 -9.64 -23.37 14.28
CA ILE A 100 -9.08 -23.55 12.93
C ILE A 100 -7.56 -23.34 12.86
N HIS A 101 -6.97 -22.59 13.79
CA HIS A 101 -5.54 -22.33 13.82
C HIS A 101 -4.74 -23.44 14.52
N THR A 102 -5.40 -24.41 15.15
CA THR A 102 -4.73 -25.48 15.91
C THR A 102 -3.77 -26.27 15.04
N GLU A 103 -4.16 -26.66 13.82
CA GLU A 103 -3.27 -27.39 12.91
C GLU A 103 -2.04 -26.57 12.49
N ALA A 104 -2.24 -25.27 12.22
CA ALA A 104 -1.17 -24.36 11.80
C ALA A 104 -0.18 -24.02 12.94
N VAL A 105 -0.66 -23.93 14.19
CA VAL A 105 0.15 -23.49 15.33
C VAL A 105 0.72 -24.68 16.11
N ALA A 106 -0.10 -25.70 16.41
CA ALA A 106 0.34 -26.88 17.14
C ALA A 106 1.27 -27.76 16.29
N GLY A 107 0.99 -27.87 14.98
CA GLY A 107 1.89 -28.55 14.05
C GLY A 107 3.16 -27.74 13.83
N VAL A 108 4.34 -28.30 14.15
CA VAL A 108 5.62 -27.61 13.89
C VAL A 108 5.77 -27.24 12.40
N VAL A 109 5.33 -28.14 11.51
CA VAL A 109 5.35 -27.97 10.06
C VAL A 109 4.43 -26.82 9.60
N GLY A 110 3.38 -26.50 10.37
CA GLY A 110 2.44 -25.41 10.12
C GLY A 110 3.03 -24.00 10.24
N ARG A 111 4.31 -23.89 10.64
CA ARG A 111 5.05 -22.62 10.63
C ARG A 111 4.97 -21.89 9.29
N ALA A 112 4.96 -22.63 8.18
CA ALA A 112 4.83 -22.07 6.84
C ALA A 112 3.54 -21.24 6.68
N ASP A 113 2.43 -21.73 7.22
CA ASP A 113 1.11 -21.06 7.19
C ASP A 113 1.12 -19.77 8.01
N VAL A 114 1.64 -19.85 9.24
CA VAL A 114 1.68 -18.70 10.14
C VAL A 114 2.61 -17.61 9.59
N ALA A 115 3.76 -17.97 9.06
CA ALA A 115 4.69 -17.04 8.42
C ALA A 115 4.07 -16.38 7.18
N ALA A 116 3.42 -17.16 6.30
CA ALA A 116 2.72 -16.62 5.14
C ALA A 116 1.60 -15.64 5.55
N CYS A 117 0.84 -15.95 6.61
CA CYS A 117 -0.18 -15.06 7.17
C CYS A 117 0.42 -13.72 7.65
N ILE A 118 1.53 -13.75 8.39
CA ILE A 118 2.22 -12.54 8.88
C ILE A 118 2.67 -11.67 7.70
N PHE A 119 3.35 -12.26 6.73
CA PHE A 119 3.84 -11.51 5.56
C PHE A 119 2.69 -10.97 4.71
N TYR A 120 1.60 -11.72 4.57
CA TYR A 120 0.38 -11.23 3.93
C TYR A 120 -0.19 -10.01 4.65
N LEU A 121 -0.37 -10.08 5.97
CA LEU A 121 -0.92 -8.98 6.77
C LEU A 121 -0.03 -7.73 6.71
N LEU A 122 1.29 -7.90 6.75
CA LEU A 122 2.25 -6.82 6.56
C LEU A 122 2.15 -6.20 5.16
N SER A 123 2.13 -7.04 4.12
CA SER A 123 1.94 -6.61 2.73
C SER A 123 0.64 -5.81 2.58
N PHE A 124 -0.46 -6.31 3.13
CA PHE A 124 -1.75 -5.66 3.08
C PHE A 124 -1.75 -4.30 3.79
N GLN A 125 -1.16 -4.21 4.98
CA GLN A 125 -1.04 -2.94 5.71
C GLN A 125 -0.16 -1.93 4.96
N CYS A 126 0.94 -2.38 4.34
CA CYS A 126 1.78 -1.55 3.47
C CYS A 126 1.01 -1.04 2.25
N TYR A 127 0.22 -1.89 1.62
CA TYR A 127 -0.64 -1.50 0.50
C TYR A 127 -1.71 -0.48 0.92
N MET A 128 -2.39 -0.70 2.04
CA MET A 128 -3.33 0.29 2.60
C MET A 128 -2.65 1.63 2.88
N ALA A 129 -1.43 1.62 3.41
CA ALA A 129 -0.65 2.83 3.62
C ALA A 129 -0.31 3.52 2.29
N HIS A 130 0.08 2.76 1.26
CA HIS A 130 0.31 3.27 -0.09
C HIS A 130 -0.92 4.00 -0.64
N VAL A 131 -2.09 3.36 -0.61
CA VAL A 131 -3.34 3.95 -1.09
C VAL A 131 -3.69 5.23 -0.32
N ARG A 132 -3.54 5.23 1.01
CA ARG A 132 -3.76 6.44 1.84
C ARG A 132 -2.82 7.58 1.47
N HIS A 133 -1.55 7.30 1.22
CA HIS A 133 -0.58 8.32 0.79
C HIS A 133 -0.89 8.85 -0.61
N ARG A 134 -1.28 7.97 -1.54
CA ARG A 134 -1.73 8.32 -2.89
C ARG A 134 -2.95 9.25 -2.87
N ASP A 135 -3.95 8.93 -2.07
CA ASP A 135 -5.19 9.72 -1.97
C ASP A 135 -4.97 11.07 -1.29
N LYS A 136 -4.10 11.14 -0.29
CA LYS A 136 -3.68 12.42 0.33
C LYS A 136 -2.97 13.32 -0.69
N LEU A 137 -2.07 12.76 -1.50
CA LEU A 137 -1.38 13.51 -2.56
C LEU A 137 -2.37 14.05 -3.59
N ASN A 138 -3.34 13.23 -4.03
CA ASN A 138 -4.38 13.64 -4.97
C ASN A 138 -5.32 14.72 -4.40
N ARG A 139 -5.73 14.61 -3.12
CA ARG A 139 -6.55 15.64 -2.47
C ARG A 139 -5.80 16.96 -2.33
N HIS A 140 -4.54 16.93 -1.89
CA HIS A 140 -3.73 18.14 -1.75
C HIS A 140 -3.54 18.84 -3.11
N TRP A 141 -3.25 18.07 -4.17
CA TRP A 141 -3.17 18.61 -5.53
C TRP A 141 -4.49 19.26 -5.94
N ARG A 142 -5.63 18.57 -5.75
CA ARG A 142 -6.96 19.10 -6.09
C ARG A 142 -7.26 20.41 -5.35
N THR A 143 -7.02 20.48 -4.04
CA THR A 143 -7.24 21.69 -3.23
C THR A 143 -6.30 22.83 -3.60
N CYS A 144 -5.02 22.56 -3.89
CA CYS A 144 -4.09 23.60 -4.32
C CYS A 144 -4.46 24.14 -5.71
N THR A 145 -4.95 23.29 -6.62
CA THR A 145 -5.44 23.73 -7.93
C THR A 145 -6.71 24.58 -7.81
N THR A 146 -7.70 24.20 -6.99
CA THR A 146 -8.92 25.02 -6.80
C THR A 146 -8.63 26.34 -6.09
N VAL A 147 -7.81 26.33 -5.03
CA VAL A 147 -7.45 27.56 -4.31
C VAL A 147 -6.62 28.49 -5.20
N SER A 148 -5.66 27.95 -5.96
CA SER A 148 -4.87 28.76 -6.90
C SER A 148 -5.72 29.34 -8.03
N CYS A 149 -6.66 28.58 -8.60
CA CYS A 149 -7.59 29.11 -9.59
C CYS A 149 -8.50 30.21 -9.01
N ALA A 150 -9.03 30.01 -7.80
CA ALA A 150 -9.87 31.00 -7.14
C ALA A 150 -9.10 32.29 -6.83
N GLN A 151 -7.84 32.19 -6.39
CA GLN A 151 -7.03 33.35 -6.04
C GLN A 151 -6.52 34.12 -7.25
N THR A 152 -6.19 33.43 -8.35
CA THR A 152 -5.90 34.07 -9.65
C THR A 152 -7.13 34.75 -10.22
N CYS A 153 -8.32 34.14 -10.10
CA CYS A 153 -9.58 34.76 -10.52
C CYS A 153 -9.91 36.01 -9.70
N TYR A 154 -9.71 35.96 -8.37
CA TYR A 154 -9.91 37.10 -7.47
C TYR A 154 -8.96 38.27 -7.78
N ARG A 155 -7.67 37.98 -8.07
CA ARG A 155 -6.71 39.01 -8.48
C ARG A 155 -7.04 39.61 -9.85
N CYS A 156 -7.56 38.83 -10.78
CA CYS A 156 -8.02 39.31 -12.08
C CYS A 156 -9.26 40.22 -11.95
N LEU A 157 -10.20 39.88 -11.08
CA LEU A 157 -11.36 40.71 -10.73
C LEU A 157 -10.94 42.00 -10.00
N ALA A 158 -10.00 41.92 -9.05
CA ALA A 158 -9.50 43.08 -8.32
C ALA A 158 -8.73 44.07 -9.22
N SER A 159 -7.98 43.57 -10.21
CA SER A 159 -7.30 44.39 -11.22
C SER A 159 -8.26 45.11 -12.18
N ARG A 160 -9.53 44.70 -12.26
CA ARG A 160 -10.56 45.41 -13.04
C ARG A 160 -11.26 46.52 -12.24
N ASN A 161 -10.95 46.68 -10.95
CA ASN A 161 -11.54 47.72 -10.11
C ASN A 161 -10.69 48.99 -10.01
N ASP A 162 -9.93 49.32 -11.06
CA ASP A 162 -9.51 50.70 -11.28
C ASP A 162 -10.68 51.52 -11.85
N LEU A 163 -11.46 52.04 -10.91
CA LEU A 163 -12.09 53.37 -10.89
C LEU A 163 -12.66 53.93 -12.21
N ARG A 164 -13.99 53.80 -12.40
CA ARG A 164 -14.95 54.94 -12.38
C ARG A 164 -16.36 54.51 -12.83
N HIS A 165 -17.34 54.91 -12.02
CA HIS A 165 -18.74 55.24 -12.37
C HIS A 165 -19.58 54.20 -13.14
N SER A 166 -20.55 53.58 -12.46
CA SER A 166 -21.94 54.06 -12.58
C SER A 166 -22.84 53.37 -11.55
N ARG A 167 -23.61 54.19 -10.82
CA ARG A 167 -24.72 53.80 -9.96
C ARG A 167 -25.87 53.29 -10.83
N SER A 168 -26.25 52.03 -10.67
CA SER A 168 -27.65 51.57 -10.58
C SER A 168 -27.68 50.04 -10.68
N HIS A 169 -28.63 49.45 -9.95
CA HIS A 169 -28.89 48.01 -9.83
C HIS A 169 -27.99 47.27 -8.85
N GLY A 170 -28.52 47.15 -7.63
CA GLY A 170 -28.07 46.24 -6.59
C GLY A 170 -28.26 44.77 -6.95
N HIS A 171 -27.87 43.94 -5.99
CA HIS A 171 -27.75 42.48 -6.03
C HIS A 171 -26.56 41.93 -6.80
N TRP A 172 -25.39 41.85 -6.15
CA TRP A 172 -24.46 40.74 -6.38
C TRP A 172 -23.67 40.37 -5.11
N CYS A 173 -23.60 39.05 -4.87
CA CYS A 173 -22.55 38.33 -4.16
C CYS A 173 -22.63 38.08 -2.64
N GLU A 174 -23.77 37.64 -2.10
CA GLU A 174 -23.76 36.82 -0.86
C GLU A 174 -24.42 35.44 -1.00
N GLU A 175 -25.33 35.23 -1.97
CA GLU A 175 -26.06 33.95 -2.09
C GLU A 175 -25.32 32.82 -2.81
N ASP A 176 -24.23 33.08 -3.55
CA ASP A 176 -23.54 32.01 -4.30
C ASP A 176 -22.48 31.25 -3.48
N ILE A 177 -22.06 31.77 -2.32
CA ILE A 177 -21.11 31.08 -1.43
C ILE A 177 -21.79 29.92 -0.70
N SER A 178 -23.09 30.02 -0.38
CA SER A 178 -23.84 28.96 0.28
C SER A 178 -24.20 27.81 -0.67
N LYS A 179 -24.42 28.08 -1.96
CA LYS A 179 -24.64 27.04 -3.00
C LYS A 179 -23.41 26.18 -3.26
N TRP A 180 -22.20 26.74 -3.15
CA TRP A 180 -20.96 25.97 -3.27
C TRP A 180 -20.67 25.05 -2.08
N LYS A 181 -21.31 25.27 -0.93
CA LYS A 181 -21.16 24.41 0.25
C LYS A 181 -21.93 23.08 0.13
N ASN A 182 -22.97 23.03 -0.71
CA ASN A 182 -23.90 21.90 -0.82
C ASN A 182 -23.93 21.21 -2.20
N SER A 183 -23.10 21.64 -3.16
CA SER A 183 -23.04 20.95 -4.46
C SER A 183 -22.16 19.70 -4.37
N SER A 184 -22.79 18.53 -4.55
CA SER A 184 -22.14 17.22 -4.53
C SER A 184 -20.93 17.16 -5.47
N TYR A 185 -19.84 16.65 -4.90
CA TYR A 185 -18.45 16.52 -5.36
C TYR A 185 -18.17 15.82 -6.70
N ASN A 186 -19.18 15.54 -7.55
CA ASN A 186 -19.03 14.62 -8.68
C ASN A 186 -18.84 15.27 -10.07
N GLU A 187 -18.92 16.59 -10.21
CA GLU A 187 -18.73 17.27 -11.52
C GLU A 187 -17.43 18.05 -11.65
N VAL A 188 -16.36 17.63 -10.96
CA VAL A 188 -14.99 18.07 -11.30
C VAL A 188 -14.35 17.08 -12.28
N ASN A 189 -15.08 16.74 -13.34
CA ASN A 189 -14.50 16.07 -14.50
C ASN A 189 -14.08 17.16 -15.50
N ALA A 190 -12.81 17.06 -15.91
CA ALA A 190 -12.17 17.86 -16.94
C ALA A 190 -11.99 19.35 -16.65
N GLY A 191 -11.05 19.70 -15.77
CA GLY A 191 -10.00 20.71 -16.01
C GLY A 191 -10.35 22.04 -16.69
N LYS A 192 -11.59 22.52 -16.61
CA LYS A 192 -12.05 23.74 -17.26
C LYS A 192 -12.84 24.54 -16.23
N CYS A 193 -12.17 25.47 -15.56
CA CYS A 193 -12.84 26.62 -14.99
C CYS A 193 -13.38 27.45 -16.17
N PHE A 194 -14.59 27.12 -16.65
CA PHE A 194 -15.24 27.86 -17.72
C PHE A 194 -15.78 29.17 -17.14
N CYS A 195 -14.96 30.23 -17.17
CA CYS A 195 -15.46 31.59 -17.01
C CYS A 195 -16.27 31.91 -18.28
N LYS A 196 -17.59 31.69 -18.24
CA LYS A 196 -18.50 31.76 -19.41
C LYS A 196 -18.75 33.20 -19.92
N LYS A 197 -18.01 34.21 -19.43
CA LYS A 197 -18.09 35.59 -19.92
C LYS A 197 -16.70 36.16 -20.26
N SER A 198 -16.57 36.57 -21.52
CA SER A 198 -15.51 37.37 -22.15
C SER A 198 -14.21 36.65 -22.56
N GLY A 199 -13.98 36.63 -23.88
CA GLY A 199 -12.83 36.03 -24.58
C GLY A 199 -11.53 36.82 -24.46
N GLN A 200 -11.14 37.20 -23.24
CA GLN A 200 -9.85 37.82 -22.96
C GLN A 200 -9.33 37.34 -21.59
N CYS A 201 -8.86 36.10 -21.52
CA CYS A 201 -7.93 35.69 -20.48
C CYS A 201 -6.57 35.46 -21.15
N PRO A 202 -5.46 36.05 -20.62
CA PRO A 202 -4.14 35.88 -21.21
C PRO A 202 -3.77 34.38 -21.25
N LYS A 203 -3.22 33.95 -22.39
CA LYS A 203 -2.81 32.56 -22.64
C LYS A 203 -1.89 32.09 -21.51
N HIS A 204 -2.34 31.07 -20.80
CA HIS A 204 -1.78 30.55 -19.55
C HIS A 204 -0.54 29.66 -19.83
N ASN A 205 0.51 30.21 -20.43
CA ASN A 205 1.75 29.44 -20.72
C ASN A 205 2.81 29.54 -19.61
N SER A 206 2.60 30.34 -18.57
CA SER A 206 3.63 30.66 -17.57
C SER A 206 3.42 30.02 -16.18
N PHE A 207 2.43 29.13 -16.02
CA PHE A 207 2.03 28.59 -14.70
C PHE A 207 2.44 27.13 -14.45
N GLU A 208 3.36 26.56 -15.24
CA GLU A 208 3.99 25.27 -14.87
C GLU A 208 5.08 25.42 -13.80
N SER A 209 5.63 26.63 -13.60
CA SER A 209 6.79 26.83 -12.73
C SER A 209 6.48 27.07 -11.25
N VAL A 210 5.23 27.39 -10.89
CA VAL A 210 4.90 27.84 -9.50
C VAL A 210 4.35 26.73 -8.60
N VAL A 211 4.00 25.54 -9.13
CA VAL A 211 3.72 24.35 -8.29
C VAL A 211 5.01 23.60 -7.94
N ASN A 212 6.14 24.30 -7.88
CA ASN A 212 7.34 23.82 -7.20
C ASN A 212 7.44 24.49 -5.82
N SER A 213 6.37 24.41 -5.03
CA SER A 213 6.43 24.73 -3.60
C SER A 213 7.07 23.56 -2.84
N LYS A 214 8.40 23.59 -2.89
CA LYS A 214 9.39 23.14 -1.91
C LYS A 214 8.85 22.32 -0.73
N GLY A 215 9.30 21.06 -0.65
CA GLY A 215 9.49 20.31 0.61
C GLY A 215 8.48 19.21 0.93
N ILE A 216 7.17 19.46 0.81
CA ILE A 216 6.15 18.56 1.39
C ILE A 216 5.74 17.45 0.40
N GLY A 217 5.67 17.75 -0.90
CA GLY A 217 5.29 16.79 -1.94
C GLY A 217 6.33 15.69 -2.20
N GLY A 218 7.63 16.01 -2.12
CA GLY A 218 8.72 15.05 -2.31
C GLY A 218 8.76 13.99 -1.21
N PHE A 219 8.60 14.40 0.05
CA PHE A 219 8.64 13.50 1.20
C PHE A 219 7.39 12.60 1.27
N SER A 220 6.21 13.12 0.93
CA SER A 220 4.98 12.29 0.83
C SER A 220 5.03 11.30 -0.33
N ARG A 221 5.64 11.69 -1.46
CA ARG A 221 5.83 10.80 -2.62
C ARG A 221 6.86 9.71 -2.33
N GLY A 222 7.97 10.03 -1.65
CA GLY A 222 8.94 9.02 -1.19
C GLY A 222 8.32 7.96 -0.29
N ARG A 223 7.51 8.37 0.69
CA ARG A 223 6.77 7.45 1.57
C ARG A 223 5.76 6.57 0.83
N GLN A 224 5.07 7.10 -0.18
CA GLN A 224 4.18 6.31 -1.05
C GLN A 224 4.94 5.15 -1.72
N TRP A 225 6.09 5.42 -2.34
CA TRP A 225 6.88 4.39 -3.03
C TRP A 225 7.52 3.41 -2.05
N LEU A 226 8.00 3.87 -0.90
CA LEU A 226 8.50 2.98 0.16
C LEU A 226 7.43 2.00 0.64
N CYS A 227 6.18 2.45 0.84
CA CYS A 227 5.08 1.56 1.20
C CYS A 227 4.77 0.54 0.10
N LEU A 228 4.88 0.92 -1.18
CA LEU A 228 4.67 0.02 -2.30
C LEU A 228 5.78 -1.04 -2.39
N CYS A 229 7.04 -0.62 -2.25
CA CYS A 229 8.19 -1.53 -2.19
C CYS A 229 8.05 -2.50 -1.01
N GLY A 230 7.64 -2.01 0.16
CA GLY A 230 7.35 -2.86 1.32
C GLY A 230 6.23 -3.87 1.05
N CYS A 231 5.15 -3.47 0.38
CA CYS A 231 4.09 -4.38 -0.05
C CYS A 231 4.63 -5.50 -0.94
N VAL A 232 5.39 -5.15 -1.99
CA VAL A 232 5.94 -6.14 -2.92
C VAL A 232 6.92 -7.07 -2.19
N LEU A 233 7.80 -6.53 -1.35
CA LEU A 233 8.77 -7.31 -0.58
C LEU A 233 8.07 -8.35 0.31
N PHE A 234 7.09 -7.91 1.12
CA PHE A 234 6.38 -8.82 2.02
C PHE A 234 5.52 -9.82 1.24
N ALA A 235 4.90 -9.43 0.13
CA ALA A 235 4.19 -10.38 -0.73
C ALA A 235 5.13 -11.46 -1.30
N SER A 236 6.34 -11.08 -1.76
CA SER A 236 7.35 -12.04 -2.21
C SER A 236 7.79 -12.98 -1.08
N CYS A 237 8.01 -12.47 0.12
CA CYS A 237 8.32 -13.32 1.30
C CYS A 237 7.18 -14.29 1.63
N ALA A 238 5.92 -13.87 1.48
CA ALA A 238 4.77 -14.74 1.70
C ALA A 238 4.70 -15.88 0.67
N ILE A 239 4.98 -15.57 -0.61
CA ILE A 239 5.06 -16.57 -1.70
C ILE A 239 6.17 -17.58 -1.42
N LEU A 240 7.37 -17.11 -1.01
CA LEU A 240 8.49 -17.97 -0.67
C LEU A 240 8.29 -18.79 0.62
N SER A 241 7.27 -18.46 1.42
CA SER A 241 6.92 -19.20 2.63
C SER A 241 5.94 -20.34 2.36
N LYS A 242 4.89 -20.10 1.55
CA LYS A 242 3.89 -21.14 1.22
C LYS A 242 2.99 -20.83 0.02
N GLU A 243 2.34 -19.67 0.02
CA GLU A 243 1.08 -19.43 -0.70
C GLU A 243 1.28 -18.57 -1.95
N THR A 244 0.92 -19.09 -3.13
CA THR A 244 0.80 -18.32 -4.38
C THR A 244 -0.48 -17.49 -4.46
N GLY A 245 -1.46 -17.71 -3.57
CA GLY A 245 -2.74 -17.01 -3.53
C GLY A 245 -2.66 -15.50 -3.22
N ILE A 246 -1.49 -15.00 -2.79
CA ILE A 246 -1.27 -13.59 -2.43
C ILE A 246 -0.98 -12.71 -3.66
N THR A 247 -1.01 -13.30 -4.86
CA THR A 247 -0.79 -12.62 -6.15
C THR A 247 -1.70 -11.42 -6.37
N VAL A 248 -2.91 -11.38 -5.80
CA VAL A 248 -3.82 -10.24 -5.95
C VAL A 248 -3.18 -8.93 -5.47
N LEU A 249 -2.46 -8.93 -4.34
CA LEU A 249 -1.79 -7.71 -3.86
C LEU A 249 -0.62 -7.30 -4.76
N VAL A 250 0.10 -8.28 -5.30
CA VAL A 250 1.19 -8.03 -6.26
C VAL A 250 0.64 -7.48 -7.57
N LEU A 251 -0.48 -8.01 -8.07
CA LEU A 251 -1.19 -7.52 -9.25
C LEU A 251 -1.70 -6.10 -9.05
N CYS A 252 -2.32 -5.82 -7.89
CA CYS A 252 -2.76 -4.46 -7.54
C CYS A 252 -1.57 -3.49 -7.48
N ALA A 253 -0.45 -3.89 -6.86
CA ALA A 253 0.76 -3.10 -6.84
C ALA A 253 1.33 -2.86 -8.26
N GLY A 254 1.34 -3.90 -9.11
CA GLY A 254 1.77 -3.81 -10.51
C GLY A 254 0.89 -2.88 -11.34
N TYR A 255 -0.43 -2.96 -11.17
CA TYR A 255 -1.39 -2.06 -11.80
C TYR A 255 -1.13 -0.59 -11.41
N ASP A 256 -0.90 -0.32 -10.12
CA ASP A 256 -0.59 1.03 -9.64
C ASP A 256 0.73 1.57 -10.21
N ILE A 257 1.73 0.71 -10.42
CA ILE A 257 2.98 1.09 -11.09
C ILE A 257 2.71 1.43 -12.56
N LEU A 258 1.99 0.58 -13.28
CA LEU A 258 1.70 0.77 -14.71
C LEU A 258 0.89 2.05 -14.96
N THR A 259 -0.13 2.31 -14.14
CA THR A 259 -0.93 3.55 -14.25
C THR A 259 -0.11 4.80 -13.94
N HIS A 260 0.83 4.73 -12.98
CA HIS A 260 1.76 5.82 -12.71
C HIS A 260 2.72 6.09 -13.87
N LEU A 261 3.26 5.03 -14.51
CA LEU A 261 4.13 5.16 -15.69
C LEU A 261 3.36 5.66 -16.92
N GLY A 262 2.13 5.18 -17.12
CA GLY A 262 1.25 5.62 -18.21
C GLY A 262 0.94 7.12 -18.16
N LYS A 263 0.66 7.67 -16.98
CA LYS A 263 0.49 9.13 -16.80
C LYS A 263 1.74 9.93 -17.14
N LYS A 264 2.94 9.41 -16.81
CA LYS A 264 4.21 10.04 -17.19
C LYS A 264 4.43 10.00 -18.71
N ARG A 265 4.09 8.89 -19.37
CA ARG A 265 4.24 8.74 -20.82
C ARG A 265 3.31 9.69 -21.59
N ILE A 266 2.06 9.85 -21.15
CA ILE A 266 1.12 10.81 -21.77
C ILE A 266 1.63 12.24 -21.62
N GLY A 267 2.07 12.64 -20.42
CA GLY A 267 2.65 13.97 -20.20
C GLY A 267 3.94 14.22 -20.98
N LEU A 268 4.73 13.18 -21.27
CA LEU A 268 5.93 13.30 -22.10
C LEU A 268 5.58 13.42 -23.60
N VAL A 269 4.60 12.66 -24.08
CA VAL A 269 4.10 12.75 -25.47
C VAL A 269 3.47 14.13 -25.71
N ASP A 270 2.73 14.69 -24.76
CA ASP A 270 2.19 16.05 -24.81
C ASP A 270 3.28 17.15 -24.75
N LEU A 271 4.45 16.84 -24.18
CA LEU A 271 5.62 17.73 -24.14
C LEU A 271 6.43 17.70 -25.44
N PHE A 272 6.42 16.57 -26.16
CA PHE A 272 7.11 16.41 -27.44
C PHE A 272 6.24 16.75 -28.68
N THR A 273 4.93 16.94 -28.49
CA THR A 273 3.99 17.31 -29.56
C THR A 273 3.59 18.80 -29.55
N LYS A 274 4.20 19.61 -28.67
CA LYS A 274 4.12 21.08 -28.67
C LYS A 274 5.47 21.70 -29.01
#